data_AF-A0A812JNS2-F1
#
_entry.id   AF-A0A812JNS2-F1
#
_cell.length_a   1.000
_cell.length_b   1.000
_cell.length_c   1.000
_cell.angle_alpha   90.00
_cell.angle_beta   90.00
_cell.angle_gamma   90.00
#
_symmetry.space_group_name_H-M   'P 1'
#
loop_
_entity.id
_entity.type
_entity.pdbx_description
1 polymer ?
#
loop_
_entity_poly.entity_id
_entity_poly.type
_entity_poly.pdbx_seq_one_letter_code
_entity_poly.pdbx_strand_id
1 'polypeptide(L)'
;MTELSSEPWSFCGVRTCDDHGDIKTCEVFNDLNGAVEVNWGSLDWQVLYPGSIHKFAVGLHMKVLVRLRDDPGVFGSCAVDASGSLLLSQDFGDFSLASVKLIQNERKAAEEESRLRKARQHAISKQLYEEVNRTTLRRQRNVLICTDVTISVFLSLVIFFTAATQNGLLTFDHHDRLQAVVFAAALVVLWCCAMGGVSVLQAAVDDNTASQLQASVRAARPEFGSYQERGAAVFDSEEDGNEDWRKWLFVCCFFSIPTLCFICAVLVTIYFSANGHSWGIATIWTLPVIMTYYMCCLFCRLWIMGIKRRANIVGKGCLVFFRWPLMILNALAKCTRGSGSVPAVSSLLQPPKKELNQPVLQTNQRTIVFEGNVLPNRHALSSWPGKYESAWDSLVAGARKHEISAAVVFLPEGLAHYGLHDPIPTTDDLCDLAGECWCVPLYGEPKPWGCRWWSHWIANIEQAVQLGATLEVYFFNGKKGQGKVADFTAAGAEHLRRERVFSQKIDFEKSQGFLNALDDGLDHLSKDKGPDGSSPFSREVYRLFLAWLPEHERQFLEHSEGLGNSQKAEVAWLERKGYSYMEKGVTELSASSPKATGQENNCSPSACP
;
A
#
# COMPACT_ATOMS: atom_id res chain seq x y z
N MET A 1 28.88 -5.44 34.75
CA MET A 1 28.16 -5.85 35.98
C MET A 1 29.21 -6.34 36.96
N THR A 2 29.77 -5.42 37.72
CA THR A 2 30.61 -5.72 38.88
C THR A 2 29.67 -5.88 40.06
N GLU A 3 29.73 -7.01 40.75
CA GLU A 3 28.99 -7.28 41.98
C GLU A 3 29.27 -6.16 42.99
N LEU A 4 28.28 -5.28 43.17
CA LEU A 4 28.20 -4.42 44.33
C LEU A 4 27.87 -5.33 45.52
N SER A 5 28.86 -5.47 46.41
CA SER A 5 28.77 -6.25 47.65
C SER A 5 27.53 -5.86 48.45
N SER A 6 26.61 -6.80 48.61
CA SER A 6 25.43 -6.69 49.45
C SER A 6 25.84 -6.79 50.92
N GLU A 7 26.13 -5.66 51.57
CA GLU A 7 26.10 -5.61 53.03
C GLU A 7 24.63 -5.64 53.52
N PRO A 8 24.30 -6.45 54.55
CA PRO A 8 22.95 -6.51 55.08
C PRO A 8 22.64 -5.26 55.91
N TRP A 9 21.84 -4.35 55.36
CA TRP A 9 21.32 -3.18 56.06
C TRP A 9 20.26 -3.62 57.08
N SER A 10 20.64 -3.84 58.33
CA SER A 10 19.69 -3.98 59.44
C SER A 10 19.20 -2.60 59.87
N PHE A 11 18.10 -2.12 59.27
CA PHE A 11 17.50 -0.82 59.59
C PHE A 11 16.76 -0.90 60.93
N CYS A 12 17.33 -0.31 61.98
CA CYS A 12 16.62 -0.06 63.24
C CYS A 12 15.80 1.23 63.06
N GLY A 13 14.50 1.10 62.80
CA GLY A 13 13.60 2.18 62.43
C GLY A 13 13.40 3.22 63.53
N VAL A 14 14.23 4.25 63.56
CA VAL A 14 13.95 5.48 64.30
C VAL A 14 13.12 6.38 63.38
N ARG A 15 11.80 6.49 63.65
CA ARG A 15 10.95 7.47 62.97
C ARG A 15 11.34 8.86 63.46
N THR A 16 11.76 9.73 62.55
CA THR A 16 11.92 11.15 62.85
C THR A 16 10.60 11.86 62.64
N CYS A 17 9.94 12.22 63.73
CA CYS A 17 8.87 13.21 63.70
C CYS A 17 9.51 14.61 63.69
N ASP A 18 8.82 15.60 63.13
CA ASP A 18 9.15 16.99 63.42
C ASP A 18 8.76 17.36 64.87
N ASP A 19 9.05 18.60 65.28
CA ASP A 19 8.73 19.11 66.62
C ASP A 19 7.22 19.09 66.94
N HIS A 20 6.38 18.85 65.93
CA HIS A 20 4.92 18.72 66.03
C HIS A 20 4.41 17.27 66.00
N GLY A 21 5.29 16.28 65.82
CA GLY A 21 4.90 14.88 65.72
C GLY A 21 4.55 14.42 64.31
N ASP A 22 4.63 15.30 63.30
CA ASP A 22 4.28 14.99 61.93
C ASP A 22 5.42 14.23 61.23
N ILE A 23 5.02 13.22 60.45
CA ILE A 23 5.95 12.42 59.64
C ILE A 23 6.39 13.27 58.47
N LYS A 24 7.69 13.56 58.36
CA LYS A 24 8.25 14.24 57.18
C LYS A 24 8.00 13.39 55.94
N THR A 25 7.34 13.97 54.95
CA THR A 25 7.10 13.35 53.65
C THR A 25 7.94 14.04 52.57
N CYS A 26 8.38 13.25 51.59
CA CYS A 26 8.97 13.74 50.36
C CYS A 26 8.10 13.28 49.20
N GLU A 27 8.02 14.12 48.18
CA GLU A 27 7.30 13.83 46.96
C GLU A 27 8.30 13.74 45.81
N VAL A 28 8.21 12.72 44.97
CA VAL A 28 8.95 12.65 43.70
C VAL A 28 7.94 12.83 42.58
N PHE A 29 8.14 13.87 41.76
CA PHE A 29 7.29 14.18 40.61
C PHE A 29 8.00 13.82 39.32
N ASN A 30 7.36 12.97 38.51
CA ASN A 30 7.83 12.67 37.17
C ASN A 30 7.38 13.74 36.17
N ASP A 31 8.23 14.76 36.00
CA ASP A 31 8.08 15.82 35.01
C ASP A 31 8.69 15.47 33.63
N LEU A 32 9.15 14.23 33.44
CA LEU A 32 9.67 13.73 32.17
C LEU A 32 8.54 13.11 31.32
N ASN A 33 8.72 13.11 29.99
CA ASN A 33 7.78 12.46 29.06
C ASN A 33 8.01 10.93 28.92
N GLY A 34 8.65 10.30 29.92
CA GLY A 34 8.98 8.87 29.91
C GLY A 34 8.68 8.22 31.25
N ALA A 35 8.49 6.90 31.25
CA ALA A 35 8.32 6.14 32.49
C ALA A 35 9.66 6.02 33.22
N VAL A 36 9.64 6.29 34.53
CA VAL A 36 10.81 6.22 35.41
C VAL A 36 10.52 5.26 36.54
N GLU A 37 11.52 4.50 36.93
CA GLU A 37 11.46 3.67 38.13
C GLU A 37 12.17 4.39 39.28
N VAL A 38 11.53 4.41 40.44
CA VAL A 38 12.02 5.07 41.66
C VAL A 38 12.14 4.03 42.77
N ASN A 39 13.23 4.08 43.52
CA ASN A 39 13.46 3.26 44.71
C ASN A 39 14.01 4.15 45.84
N TRP A 40 13.36 4.13 46.99
CA TRP A 40 13.70 4.93 48.16
C TRP A 40 14.11 4.03 49.34
N GLY A 41 14.77 2.92 49.07
CA GLY A 41 15.10 1.90 50.08
C GLY A 41 14.00 0.86 50.28
N SER A 42 13.02 0.81 49.37
CA SER A 42 12.07 -0.30 49.25
C SER A 42 12.74 -1.51 48.60
N LEU A 43 12.20 -2.71 48.85
CA LEU A 43 12.63 -3.94 48.16
C LEU A 43 12.35 -3.85 46.65
N ASP A 44 11.25 -3.21 46.29
CA ASP A 44 10.77 -3.13 44.91
C ASP A 44 10.91 -1.72 44.34
N TRP A 45 11.11 -1.65 43.03
CA TRP A 45 11.08 -0.40 42.26
C TRP A 45 9.64 -0.02 41.95
N GLN A 46 9.25 1.23 42.21
CA GLN A 46 7.95 1.75 41.80
C GLN A 46 8.05 2.53 40.50
N VAL A 47 7.08 2.32 39.63
CA VAL A 47 6.99 2.97 38.32
C VAL A 47 6.21 4.27 38.48
N LEU A 48 6.81 5.37 38.01
CA LEU A 48 6.15 6.66 37.87
C LEU A 48 5.99 6.98 36.39
N TYR A 49 4.77 7.15 35.94
CA TYR A 49 4.46 7.61 34.58
C TYR A 49 4.52 9.14 34.48
N PRO A 50 4.50 9.71 33.27
CA PRO A 50 4.53 11.16 33.09
C PRO A 50 3.38 11.87 33.82
N GLY A 51 3.73 12.86 34.64
CA GLY A 51 2.79 13.64 35.43
C GLY A 51 2.38 13.00 36.77
N SER A 52 2.88 11.82 37.10
CA SER A 52 2.56 11.15 38.36
C SER A 52 3.43 11.68 39.51
N ILE A 53 2.86 11.74 40.72
CA ILE A 53 3.55 12.11 41.96
C ILE A 53 3.52 10.91 42.89
N HIS A 54 4.66 10.58 43.49
CA HIS A 54 4.74 9.59 44.56
C HIS A 54 5.21 10.19 45.86
N LYS A 55 4.50 9.90 46.95
CA LYS A 55 4.78 10.41 48.29
C LYS A 55 5.24 9.30 49.21
N PHE A 56 6.35 9.50 49.90
CA PHE A 56 6.89 8.55 50.89
C PHE A 56 7.40 9.26 52.14
N ALA A 57 7.47 8.52 53.24
CA ALA A 57 8.01 9.02 54.49
C ALA A 57 9.55 9.08 54.43
N VAL A 58 10.13 10.19 54.90
CA VAL A 58 11.56 10.45 54.87
C VAL A 58 12.18 10.06 56.22
N GLY A 59 13.15 9.16 56.19
CA GLY A 59 14.05 8.92 57.32
C GLY A 59 15.28 9.84 57.29
N LEU A 60 16.06 9.86 58.38
CA LEU A 60 17.35 10.56 58.38
C LEU A 60 18.28 10.00 57.29
N HIS A 61 18.76 10.88 56.41
CA HIS A 61 19.73 10.58 55.35
C HIS A 61 19.27 9.50 54.36
N MET A 62 18.05 9.68 53.85
CA MET A 62 17.47 8.79 52.86
C MET A 62 18.02 9.10 51.46
N LYS A 63 18.40 8.05 50.72
CA LYS A 63 18.85 8.16 49.33
C LYS A 63 17.77 7.63 48.39
N VAL A 64 17.27 8.49 47.51
CA VAL A 64 16.31 8.11 46.46
C VAL A 64 17.09 7.79 45.20
N LEU A 65 16.88 6.60 44.65
CA LEU A 65 17.42 6.14 43.38
C LEU A 65 16.36 6.25 42.31
N VAL A 66 16.75 6.68 41.12
CA VAL A 66 15.87 6.75 39.94
C VAL A 66 16.57 6.15 38.75
N ARG A 67 15.81 5.53 37.85
CA ARG A 67 16.34 5.07 36.55
C ARG A 67 15.28 5.12 35.47
N LEU A 68 15.70 5.33 34.23
CA LEU A 68 14.78 5.33 33.12
C LEU A 68 14.32 3.90 32.84
N ARG A 69 13.01 3.71 32.68
CA ARG A 69 12.46 2.37 32.48
C ARG A 69 12.85 1.74 31.14
N ASP A 70 13.00 2.59 30.12
CA ASP A 70 13.42 2.15 28.78
C ASP A 70 14.91 1.85 28.66
N ASP A 71 15.74 2.51 29.47
CA ASP A 71 17.19 2.27 29.54
C ASP A 71 17.64 2.34 31.01
N PRO A 72 17.63 1.20 31.74
CA PRO A 72 18.06 1.15 33.13
C PRO A 72 19.52 1.57 33.36
N GLY A 73 20.33 1.65 32.29
CA GLY A 73 21.70 2.19 32.34
C GLY A 73 21.73 3.70 32.59
N VAL A 74 20.63 4.41 32.34
CA VAL A 74 20.44 5.83 32.70
C VAL A 74 19.79 5.89 34.07
N PHE A 75 20.61 6.06 35.11
CA PHE A 75 20.16 6.14 36.50
C PHE A 75 20.82 7.31 37.25
N GLY A 76 20.20 7.71 38.35
CA GLY A 76 20.67 8.80 39.21
C GLY A 76 20.25 8.59 40.65
N SER A 77 20.71 9.48 41.52
CA SER A 77 20.33 9.46 42.92
C SER A 77 20.34 10.83 43.55
N CYS A 78 19.43 11.06 44.49
CA CYS A 78 19.33 12.29 45.26
C CYS A 78 19.30 11.96 46.76
N ALA A 79 20.04 12.73 47.57
CA ALA A 79 19.99 12.65 49.02
C ALA A 79 18.88 13.58 49.54
N VAL A 80 18.03 13.07 50.42
CA VAL A 80 16.85 13.80 50.92
C VAL A 80 17.01 14.04 52.41
N ASP A 81 17.29 15.29 52.77
CA ASP A 81 17.56 15.70 54.16
C ASP A 81 16.33 16.33 54.85
N ALA A 82 15.36 16.81 54.05
CA ALA A 82 14.15 17.47 54.54
C ALA A 82 12.94 17.14 53.66
N SER A 83 11.75 17.47 54.16
CA SER A 83 10.52 17.42 53.38
C SER A 83 10.63 18.36 52.17
N GLY A 84 10.35 17.85 50.98
CA GLY A 84 10.45 18.59 49.73
C GLY A 84 9.82 17.84 48.57
N SER A 85 9.69 18.54 47.44
CA SER A 85 9.31 17.93 46.16
C SER A 85 10.55 17.83 45.31
N LEU A 86 10.83 16.63 44.79
CA LEU A 86 11.92 16.33 43.90
C LEU A 86 11.40 16.21 42.46
N LEU A 87 11.94 17.03 41.57
CA LEU A 87 11.70 17.01 40.14
C LEU A 87 12.73 16.10 39.46
N LEU A 88 12.27 15.10 38.73
CA LEU A 88 13.16 14.17 38.02
C LEU A 88 14.08 14.89 37.03
N SER A 89 13.63 15.98 36.41
CA SER A 89 14.43 16.77 35.46
C SER A 89 15.46 17.72 36.10
N GLN A 90 15.50 17.85 37.45
CA GLN A 90 16.38 18.82 38.11
C GLN A 90 17.22 18.21 39.23
N ASP A 91 16.64 17.34 40.06
CA ASP A 91 17.22 17.02 41.38
C ASP A 91 18.12 15.76 41.38
N PHE A 92 18.28 15.08 40.24
CA PHE A 92 18.99 13.79 40.15
C PHE A 92 20.30 13.87 39.34
N GLY A 93 20.88 15.07 39.20
CA GLY A 93 22.21 15.28 38.62
C GLY A 93 22.31 14.81 37.16
N ASP A 94 23.29 13.96 36.86
CA ASP A 94 23.56 13.46 35.51
C ASP A 94 22.37 12.71 34.89
N PHE A 95 21.55 12.05 35.71
CA PHE A 95 20.33 11.39 35.24
C PHE A 95 19.38 12.36 34.58
N SER A 96 19.18 13.54 35.19
CA SER A 96 18.24 14.54 34.69
C SER A 96 18.64 15.02 33.28
N LEU A 97 19.93 15.31 33.08
CA LEU A 97 20.45 15.71 31.76
C LEU A 97 20.41 14.56 30.74
N ALA A 98 20.81 13.35 31.15
CA ALA A 98 20.86 12.18 30.28
C ALA A 98 19.47 11.74 29.82
N SER A 99 18.50 11.68 30.75
CA SER A 99 17.12 11.28 30.47
C SER A 99 16.41 12.28 29.55
N VAL A 100 16.50 13.59 29.82
CA VAL A 100 15.94 14.63 28.95
C VAL A 100 16.53 14.53 27.53
N LYS A 101 17.86 14.38 27.42
CA LYS A 101 18.54 14.23 26.13
C LYS A 101 18.08 12.98 25.38
N LEU A 102 17.95 11.84 26.07
CA LEU A 102 17.51 10.58 25.48
C LEU A 102 16.07 10.69 24.96
N ILE A 103 15.14 11.18 25.78
CA ILE A 103 13.73 11.36 25.42
C ILE A 103 13.57 12.33 24.24
N GLN A 104 14.34 13.43 24.22
CA GLN A 104 14.34 14.37 23.10
C GLN A 104 14.88 13.75 21.81
N ASN A 105 15.94 12.96 21.89
CA ASN A 105 16.50 12.26 20.73
C ASN A 105 15.51 11.22 20.18
N GLU A 106 14.85 10.47 21.06
CA GLU A 106 13.84 9.50 20.65
C GLU A 106 12.66 10.19 19.97
N ARG A 107 12.15 11.29 20.55
CA ARG A 107 11.08 12.08 19.93
C ARG A 107 11.46 12.58 18.53
N LYS A 108 12.66 13.14 18.38
CA LYS A 108 13.17 13.59 17.07
C LYS A 108 13.25 12.43 16.08
N ALA A 109 13.71 11.26 16.52
CA ALA A 109 13.78 10.06 15.68
C ALA A 109 12.39 9.54 15.28
N ALA A 110 11.42 9.58 16.19
CA ALA A 110 10.04 9.18 15.92
C ALA A 110 9.33 10.17 14.97
N GLU A 111 9.54 11.48 15.13
CA GLU A 111 9.03 12.51 14.21
C GLU A 111 9.59 12.33 12.80
N GLU A 112 10.90 12.05 12.67
CA GLU A 112 11.53 11.76 11.38
C GLU A 112 10.98 10.46 10.76
N GLU A 113 10.86 9.38 11.54
CA GLU A 113 10.30 8.11 11.06
C GLU A 113 8.83 8.27 10.63
N SER A 114 8.03 9.04 11.36
CA SER A 114 6.64 9.37 11.01
C SER A 114 6.57 10.12 9.67
N ARG A 115 7.49 11.07 9.45
CA ARG A 115 7.62 11.77 8.16
C ARG A 115 7.95 10.80 7.02
N LEU A 116 8.87 9.87 7.24
CA LEU A 116 9.25 8.84 6.27
C LEU A 116 8.09 7.87 5.98
N ARG A 117 7.36 7.40 7.00
CA ARG A 117 6.14 6.57 6.82
C ARG A 117 5.08 7.24 5.97
N LYS A 118 4.79 8.51 6.25
CA LYS A 118 3.83 9.30 5.43
C LYS A 118 4.30 9.43 3.99
N ALA A 119 5.60 9.65 3.77
CA ALA A 119 6.19 9.67 2.44
C ALA A 119 6.06 8.31 1.73
N ARG A 120 6.31 7.19 2.42
CA ARG A 120 6.11 5.83 1.90
C ARG A 120 4.67 5.56 1.51
N GLN A 121 3.72 5.82 2.42
CA GLN A 121 2.30 5.64 2.16
C GLN A 121 1.83 6.48 0.97
N HIS A 122 2.31 7.72 0.85
CA HIS A 122 2.02 8.58 -0.29
C HIS A 122 2.61 8.01 -1.60
N ALA A 123 3.85 7.50 -1.56
CA ALA A 123 4.50 6.89 -2.71
C ALA A 123 3.78 5.61 -3.18
N ILE A 124 3.36 4.74 -2.25
CA ILE A 124 2.57 3.53 -2.53
C ILE A 124 1.22 3.92 -3.13
N SER A 125 0.49 4.83 -2.50
CA SER A 125 -0.82 5.29 -2.98
C SER A 125 -0.73 5.86 -4.39
N LYS A 126 0.33 6.65 -4.66
CA LYS A 126 0.59 7.20 -6.00
C LYS A 126 0.84 6.11 -7.03
N GLN A 127 1.56 5.05 -6.69
CA GLN A 127 1.82 3.94 -7.61
C GLN A 127 0.59 3.10 -7.90
N LEU A 128 -0.20 2.79 -6.87
CA LEU A 128 -1.48 2.11 -7.05
C LEU A 128 -2.39 2.93 -7.98
N TYR A 129 -2.45 4.25 -7.77
CA TYR A 129 -3.19 5.15 -8.66
C TYR A 129 -2.66 5.14 -10.10
N GLU A 130 -1.33 5.21 -10.30
CA GLU A 130 -0.71 5.16 -11.62
C GLU A 130 -0.96 3.82 -12.35
N GLU A 131 -0.89 2.68 -11.66
CA GLU A 131 -1.13 1.36 -12.26
C GLU A 131 -2.60 1.15 -12.60
N VAL A 132 -3.50 1.62 -11.73
CA VAL A 132 -4.94 1.61 -12.02
C VAL A 132 -5.26 2.51 -13.21
N ASN A 133 -4.70 3.72 -13.27
CA ASN A 133 -4.87 4.58 -14.43
C ASN A 133 -4.31 3.93 -15.71
N ARG A 134 -3.19 3.21 -15.63
CA ARG A 134 -2.62 2.47 -16.76
C ARG A 134 -3.53 1.33 -17.22
N THR A 135 -4.10 0.55 -16.30
CA THR A 135 -5.01 -0.54 -16.65
C THR A 135 -6.32 0.00 -17.23
N THR A 136 -6.87 1.09 -16.67
CA THR A 136 -8.02 1.82 -17.22
C THR A 136 -7.74 2.34 -18.63
N LEU A 137 -6.58 2.97 -18.87
CA LEU A 137 -6.20 3.44 -20.21
C LEU A 137 -6.03 2.29 -21.21
N ARG A 138 -5.46 1.14 -20.78
CA ARG A 138 -5.37 -0.07 -21.63
C ARG A 138 -6.76 -0.59 -22.00
N ARG A 139 -7.69 -0.62 -21.05
CA ARG A 139 -9.09 -1.02 -21.29
C ARG A 139 -9.78 -0.06 -22.25
N GLN A 140 -9.71 1.25 -21.99
CA GLN A 140 -10.27 2.28 -22.88
C GLN A 140 -9.71 2.17 -24.31
N ARG A 141 -8.41 1.93 -24.46
CA ARG A 141 -7.79 1.70 -25.77
C ARG A 141 -8.31 0.42 -26.44
N ASN A 142 -8.47 -0.67 -25.71
CA ASN A 142 -9.00 -1.91 -26.27
C ASN A 142 -10.46 -1.75 -26.69
N VAL A 143 -11.28 -1.05 -25.90
CA VAL A 143 -12.67 -0.69 -26.25
C VAL A 143 -12.71 0.16 -27.52
N LEU A 144 -11.80 1.15 -27.61
CA LEU A 144 -11.67 1.99 -28.79
C LEU A 144 -11.35 1.16 -30.05
N ILE A 145 -10.36 0.26 -29.96
CA ILE A 145 -9.98 -0.63 -31.06
C ILE A 145 -11.15 -1.54 -31.46
N CYS A 146 -11.84 -2.17 -30.50
CA CYS A 146 -13.00 -3.01 -30.79
C CYS A 146 -14.13 -2.23 -31.46
N THR A 147 -14.37 -0.99 -31.02
CA THR A 147 -15.37 -0.10 -31.61
C THR A 147 -15.00 0.27 -33.05
N ASP A 148 -13.74 0.64 -33.31
CA ASP A 148 -13.28 1.03 -34.64
C ASP A 148 -13.30 -0.15 -35.63
N VAL A 149 -12.92 -1.36 -35.19
CA VAL A 149 -13.04 -2.59 -36.01
C VAL A 149 -14.49 -2.88 -36.34
N THR A 150 -15.38 -2.77 -35.35
CA THR A 150 -16.82 -3.03 -35.53
C THR A 150 -17.45 -2.04 -36.51
N ILE A 151 -17.10 -0.75 -36.41
CA ILE A 151 -17.55 0.28 -37.35
C ILE A 151 -17.00 0.01 -38.77
N SER A 152 -15.73 -0.38 -38.89
CA SER A 152 -15.09 -0.63 -40.18
C SER A 152 -15.70 -1.84 -40.91
N VAL A 153 -15.98 -2.92 -40.19
CA VAL A 153 -16.69 -4.10 -40.74
C VAL A 153 -18.09 -3.71 -41.18
N PHE A 154 -18.82 -2.95 -40.36
CA PHE A 154 -20.16 -2.49 -40.71
C PHE A 154 -20.16 -1.62 -41.96
N LEU A 155 -19.27 -0.62 -42.05
CA LEU A 155 -19.15 0.23 -43.23
C LEU A 155 -18.77 -0.57 -44.48
N SER A 156 -17.88 -1.55 -44.35
CA SER A 156 -17.49 -2.44 -45.46
C SER A 156 -18.67 -3.28 -45.97
N LEU A 157 -19.50 -3.79 -45.06
CA LEU A 157 -20.72 -4.51 -45.43
C LEU A 157 -21.71 -3.57 -46.16
N VAL A 158 -21.94 -2.37 -45.63
CA VAL A 158 -22.82 -1.38 -46.28
C VAL A 158 -22.32 -1.02 -47.68
N ILE A 159 -21.01 -0.79 -47.86
CA ILE A 159 -20.40 -0.52 -49.17
C ILE A 159 -20.55 -1.72 -50.11
N PHE A 160 -20.33 -2.94 -49.60
CA PHE A 160 -20.47 -4.16 -50.39
C PHE A 160 -21.92 -4.34 -50.89
N PHE A 161 -22.91 -4.19 -50.01
CA PHE A 161 -24.33 -4.32 -50.38
C PHE A 161 -24.78 -3.21 -51.35
N THR A 162 -24.32 -1.98 -51.18
CA THR A 162 -24.61 -0.88 -52.11
C THR A 162 -23.95 -1.09 -53.49
N ALA A 163 -22.72 -1.59 -53.54
CA ALA A 163 -22.05 -1.92 -54.79
C ALA A 163 -22.70 -3.13 -55.50
N ALA A 164 -23.06 -4.18 -54.76
CA ALA A 164 -23.72 -5.36 -55.30
C ALA A 164 -25.09 -5.04 -55.91
N THR A 165 -25.83 -4.13 -55.29
CA THR A 165 -27.14 -3.66 -55.82
C THR A 165 -26.97 -2.76 -57.05
N GLN A 166 -25.98 -1.86 -57.08
CA GLN A 166 -25.73 -0.99 -58.25
C GLN A 166 -25.28 -1.76 -59.49
N ASN A 167 -24.46 -2.80 -59.32
CA ASN A 167 -23.92 -3.58 -60.43
C ASN A 167 -24.89 -4.64 -60.98
N GLY A 168 -26.13 -4.70 -60.48
CA GLY A 168 -27.11 -5.71 -60.91
C GLY A 168 -26.73 -7.15 -60.54
N LEU A 169 -25.72 -7.34 -59.68
CA LEU A 169 -25.34 -8.65 -59.16
C LEU A 169 -26.43 -9.26 -58.28
N LEU A 170 -27.30 -8.41 -57.73
CA LEU A 170 -28.52 -8.79 -57.04
C LEU A 170 -29.73 -8.20 -57.78
N THR A 171 -30.25 -8.92 -58.78
CA THR A 171 -31.53 -8.56 -59.43
C THR A 171 -32.68 -9.01 -58.54
N PHE A 172 -33.12 -8.11 -57.66
CA PHE A 172 -34.30 -8.32 -56.84
C PHE A 172 -35.55 -7.92 -57.61
N ASP A 173 -36.51 -8.84 -57.71
CA ASP A 173 -37.86 -8.53 -58.21
C ASP A 173 -38.55 -7.55 -57.23
N HIS A 174 -39.64 -6.91 -57.63
CA HIS A 174 -40.26 -5.83 -56.83
C HIS A 174 -40.63 -6.26 -55.40
N HIS A 175 -40.88 -7.55 -55.18
CA HIS A 175 -41.16 -8.13 -53.86
C HIS A 175 -39.88 -8.37 -53.02
N ASP A 176 -38.76 -8.71 -53.66
CA ASP A 176 -37.49 -9.00 -52.98
C ASP A 176 -36.77 -7.72 -52.51
N ARG A 177 -37.04 -6.57 -53.14
CA ARG A 177 -36.51 -5.27 -52.70
C ARG A 177 -37.01 -4.88 -51.31
N LEU A 178 -38.27 -5.20 -51.00
CA LEU A 178 -38.83 -4.96 -49.68
C LEU A 178 -38.15 -5.85 -48.63
N GLN A 179 -37.90 -7.12 -48.96
CA GLN A 179 -37.18 -8.05 -48.08
C GLN A 179 -35.74 -7.61 -47.84
N ALA A 180 -35.03 -7.12 -48.87
CA ALA A 180 -33.67 -6.59 -48.71
C ALA A 180 -33.61 -5.36 -47.80
N VAL A 181 -34.58 -4.44 -47.90
CA VAL A 181 -34.68 -3.27 -47.01
C VAL A 181 -35.00 -3.69 -45.58
N VAL A 182 -35.93 -4.63 -45.38
CA VAL A 182 -36.26 -5.18 -44.06
C VAL A 182 -35.06 -5.89 -43.45
N PHE A 183 -34.29 -6.64 -44.24
CA PHE A 183 -33.09 -7.33 -43.78
C PHE A 183 -31.98 -6.35 -43.40
N ALA A 184 -31.75 -5.31 -44.20
CA ALA A 184 -30.79 -4.26 -43.87
C ALA A 184 -31.19 -3.50 -42.60
N ALA A 185 -32.48 -3.19 -42.43
CA ALA A 185 -32.98 -2.54 -41.23
C ALA A 185 -32.82 -3.43 -39.99
N ALA A 186 -33.10 -4.74 -40.11
CA ALA A 186 -32.90 -5.71 -39.04
C ALA A 186 -31.41 -5.84 -38.64
N LEU A 187 -30.49 -5.84 -39.61
CA LEU A 187 -29.05 -5.85 -39.33
C LEU A 187 -28.59 -4.59 -38.60
N VAL A 188 -29.11 -3.42 -38.96
CA VAL A 188 -28.81 -2.16 -38.26
C VAL A 188 -29.32 -2.20 -36.82
N VAL A 189 -30.55 -2.69 -36.59
CA VAL A 189 -31.11 -2.82 -35.23
C VAL A 189 -30.29 -3.80 -34.40
N LEU A 190 -29.95 -4.97 -34.95
CA LEU A 190 -29.11 -5.96 -34.27
C LEU A 190 -27.72 -5.39 -33.94
N TRP A 191 -27.14 -4.60 -34.85
CA TRP A 191 -25.87 -3.92 -34.62
C TRP A 191 -25.96 -2.87 -33.50
N CYS A 192 -26.99 -2.03 -33.52
CA CYS A 192 -27.24 -1.04 -32.47
C CYS A 192 -27.45 -1.70 -31.09
N CYS A 193 -28.20 -2.81 -31.04
CA CYS A 193 -28.38 -3.60 -29.82
C CYS A 193 -27.05 -4.20 -29.33
N ALA A 194 -26.23 -4.74 -30.24
CA ALA A 194 -24.92 -5.29 -29.88
C ALA A 194 -23.98 -4.20 -29.32
N MET A 195 -23.93 -3.04 -29.96
CA MET A 195 -23.13 -1.89 -29.50
C MET A 195 -23.62 -1.34 -28.15
N GLY A 196 -24.94 -1.33 -27.92
CA GLY A 196 -25.53 -0.99 -26.63
C GLY A 196 -25.16 -1.97 -25.53
N GLY A 197 -25.23 -3.28 -25.82
CA GLY A 197 -24.79 -4.33 -24.90
C GLY A 197 -23.33 -4.18 -24.49
N VAL A 198 -22.42 -3.93 -25.44
CA VAL A 198 -20.99 -3.70 -25.15
C VAL A 198 -20.78 -2.47 -24.26
N SER A 199 -21.52 -1.39 -24.51
CA SER A 199 -21.40 -0.15 -23.74
C SER A 199 -21.89 -0.30 -22.30
N VAL A 200 -22.99 -1.04 -22.08
CA VAL A 200 -23.52 -1.34 -20.74
C VAL A 200 -22.60 -2.29 -19.98
N LEU A 201 -22.09 -3.33 -20.65
CA LEU A 201 -21.11 -4.24 -20.03
C LEU A 201 -19.85 -3.47 -19.60
N GLN A 202 -19.38 -2.54 -20.43
CA GLN A 202 -18.22 -1.71 -20.13
C GLN A 202 -18.47 -0.83 -18.90
N ALA A 203 -19.62 -0.17 -18.81
CA ALA A 203 -19.98 0.66 -17.67
C ALA A 203 -20.03 -0.16 -16.36
N ALA A 204 -20.63 -1.36 -16.41
CA ALA A 204 -20.69 -2.26 -15.26
C ALA A 204 -19.30 -2.74 -14.81
N VAL A 205 -18.40 -3.03 -15.76
CA VAL A 205 -17.01 -3.42 -15.46
C VAL A 205 -16.22 -2.26 -14.85
N ASP A 206 -16.40 -1.04 -15.35
CA ASP A 206 -15.71 0.15 -14.85
C ASP A 206 -16.16 0.49 -13.41
N ASP A 207 -17.46 0.36 -13.11
CA ASP A 207 -18.02 0.62 -11.79
C ASP A 207 -17.55 -0.40 -10.73
N ASN A 208 -17.50 -1.68 -11.10
CA ASN A 208 -16.95 -2.73 -10.23
C ASN A 208 -15.46 -2.51 -9.96
N THR A 209 -14.71 -2.04 -10.96
CA THR A 209 -13.27 -1.76 -10.81
C THR A 209 -13.03 -0.54 -9.91
N ALA A 210 -13.83 0.51 -10.04
CA ALA A 210 -13.76 1.69 -9.18
C ALA A 210 -14.09 1.35 -7.72
N SER A 211 -15.09 0.49 -7.49
CA SER A 211 -15.47 0.00 -6.17
C SER A 211 -14.37 -0.84 -5.52
N GLN A 212 -13.78 -1.77 -6.27
CA GLN A 212 -12.63 -2.56 -5.79
C GLN A 212 -11.41 -1.69 -5.48
N LEU A 213 -11.19 -0.62 -6.24
CA LEU A 213 -10.12 0.33 -5.98
C LEU A 213 -10.37 1.11 -4.69
N GLN A 214 -11.57 1.65 -4.49
CA GLN A 214 -11.91 2.35 -3.26
C GLN A 214 -11.77 1.43 -2.05
N ALA A 215 -12.18 0.16 -2.17
CA ALA A 215 -11.97 -0.84 -1.13
C ALA A 215 -10.46 -1.07 -0.87
N SER A 216 -9.65 -1.23 -1.93
CA SER A 216 -8.20 -1.44 -1.80
C SER A 216 -7.47 -0.22 -1.22
N VAL A 217 -7.88 1.01 -1.59
CA VAL A 217 -7.32 2.26 -1.02
C VAL A 217 -7.74 2.45 0.43
N ARG A 218 -8.98 2.09 0.78
CA ARG A 218 -9.43 2.08 2.18
C ARG A 218 -8.67 1.04 3.00
N ALA A 219 -8.46 -0.17 2.46
CA ALA A 219 -7.66 -1.21 3.10
C ALA A 219 -6.19 -0.78 3.26
N ALA A 220 -5.63 -0.07 2.28
CA ALA A 220 -4.26 0.44 2.32
C ALA A 220 -4.04 1.65 3.25
N ARG A 221 -5.07 2.13 3.98
CA ARG A 221 -4.92 3.06 5.12
C ARG A 221 -4.92 2.25 6.43
N PRO A 222 -3.78 1.79 6.95
CA PRO A 222 -3.77 0.78 8.01
C PRO A 222 -3.87 1.38 9.41
N GLU A 223 -4.00 2.69 9.59
CA GLU A 223 -3.97 3.30 10.92
C GLU A 223 -5.18 4.21 11.12
N PHE A 224 -6.33 3.62 11.50
CA PHE A 224 -7.35 4.21 12.41
C PHE A 224 -8.35 3.16 12.95
N GLY A 225 -8.07 1.86 12.83
CA GLY A 225 -9.01 0.77 13.05
C GLY A 225 -9.37 0.41 14.50
N SER A 226 -9.01 1.20 15.53
CA SER A 226 -9.38 0.85 16.92
C SER A 226 -9.82 2.00 17.84
N TYR A 227 -9.94 3.25 17.36
CA TYR A 227 -10.39 4.38 18.21
C TYR A 227 -11.41 5.33 17.57
N GLN A 228 -11.97 5.00 16.41
CA GLN A 228 -12.86 5.89 15.65
C GLN A 228 -14.37 5.62 15.82
N GLU A 229 -14.82 4.98 16.90
CA GLU A 229 -16.27 4.78 17.15
C GLU A 229 -17.01 6.03 17.68
N ARG A 230 -16.33 7.17 17.94
CA ARG A 230 -17.02 8.41 18.41
C ARG A 230 -16.89 9.63 17.49
N GLY A 231 -16.20 9.53 16.35
CA GLY A 231 -15.97 10.68 15.45
C GLY A 231 -16.60 10.59 14.06
N ALA A 232 -17.21 9.47 13.69
CA ALA A 232 -17.66 9.21 12.32
C ALA A 232 -19.00 9.88 11.92
N ALA A 233 -19.67 10.62 12.81
CA ALA A 233 -20.97 11.24 12.53
C ALA A 233 -20.92 12.55 11.71
N VAL A 234 -19.75 13.01 11.25
CA VAL A 234 -19.60 14.35 10.62
C VAL A 234 -19.18 14.31 9.14
N PHE A 235 -18.87 13.15 8.57
CA PHE A 235 -18.44 13.06 7.15
C PHE A 235 -19.27 12.12 6.25
N ASP A 236 -20.36 11.54 6.75
CA ASP A 236 -21.26 10.66 5.96
C ASP A 236 -22.52 11.36 5.42
N SER A 237 -22.59 12.68 5.43
CA SER A 237 -23.73 13.42 4.85
C SER A 237 -23.43 13.95 3.44
N GLU A 238 -23.12 13.08 2.48
CA GLU A 238 -23.17 13.42 1.05
C GLU A 238 -23.22 12.17 0.15
N GLU A 239 -24.06 11.18 0.51
CA GLU A 239 -24.50 10.13 -0.43
C GLU A 239 -25.76 10.62 -1.18
N ASP A 240 -25.53 11.35 -2.27
CA ASP A 240 -26.55 11.62 -3.28
C ASP A 240 -26.89 10.31 -4.02
N GLY A 241 -27.84 9.54 -3.48
CA GLY A 241 -28.48 8.37 -4.13
C GLY A 241 -29.29 8.69 -5.39
N ASN A 242 -28.95 9.78 -6.09
CA ASN A 242 -29.71 10.38 -7.17
C ASN A 242 -28.95 10.45 -8.51
N GLU A 243 -27.72 9.93 -8.60
CA GLU A 243 -26.96 9.90 -9.85
C GLU A 243 -27.29 8.71 -10.76
N ASP A 244 -27.74 7.58 -10.23
CA ASP A 244 -27.89 6.35 -11.03
C ASP A 244 -29.07 6.38 -12.01
N TRP A 245 -30.20 7.01 -11.67
CA TRP A 245 -31.30 7.13 -12.64
C TRP A 245 -30.93 8.06 -13.80
N ARG A 246 -30.01 9.03 -13.60
CA ARG A 246 -29.53 9.90 -14.68
C ARG A 246 -28.68 9.11 -15.67
N LYS A 247 -27.87 8.16 -15.20
CA LYS A 247 -27.13 7.23 -16.07
C LYS A 247 -28.08 6.33 -16.87
N TRP A 248 -29.10 5.77 -16.22
CA TRP A 248 -30.10 4.92 -16.90
C TRP A 248 -31.01 5.68 -17.86
N LEU A 249 -31.50 6.86 -17.48
CA LEU A 249 -32.28 7.72 -18.35
C LEU A 249 -31.46 8.14 -19.57
N PHE A 250 -30.16 8.42 -19.39
CA PHE A 250 -29.26 8.73 -20.49
C PHE A 250 -29.08 7.55 -21.44
N VAL A 251 -28.84 6.33 -20.94
CA VAL A 251 -28.77 5.11 -21.76
C VAL A 251 -30.08 4.90 -22.53
N CYS A 252 -31.23 4.99 -21.86
CA CYS A 252 -32.54 4.79 -22.48
C CYS A 252 -32.85 5.83 -23.57
N CYS A 253 -32.61 7.12 -23.31
CA CYS A 253 -32.79 8.17 -24.32
C CYS A 253 -31.80 8.05 -25.48
N PHE A 254 -30.58 7.60 -25.22
CA PHE A 254 -29.51 7.49 -26.22
C PHE A 254 -29.72 6.36 -27.22
N PHE A 255 -30.32 5.23 -26.80
CA PHE A 255 -30.63 4.13 -27.73
C PHE A 255 -32.01 4.26 -28.38
N SER A 256 -33.00 4.78 -27.67
CA SER A 256 -34.37 4.89 -28.20
C SER A 256 -34.49 5.93 -29.31
N ILE A 257 -33.90 7.13 -29.14
CA ILE A 257 -34.08 8.24 -30.08
C ILE A 257 -33.47 7.92 -31.47
N PRO A 258 -32.21 7.44 -31.58
CA PRO A 258 -31.65 7.04 -32.87
C PRO A 258 -32.37 5.88 -33.54
N THR A 259 -32.77 4.88 -32.76
CA THR A 259 -33.48 3.72 -33.28
C THR A 259 -34.83 4.16 -33.84
N LEU A 260 -35.55 5.03 -33.13
CA LEU A 260 -36.77 5.65 -33.62
C LEU A 260 -36.52 6.51 -34.88
N CYS A 261 -35.50 7.36 -34.89
CA CYS A 261 -35.17 8.17 -36.07
C CYS A 261 -34.80 7.31 -37.29
N PHE A 262 -34.08 6.21 -37.10
CA PHE A 262 -33.73 5.26 -38.16
C PHE A 262 -34.96 4.52 -38.65
N ILE A 263 -35.81 4.00 -37.75
CA ILE A 263 -37.08 3.37 -38.11
C ILE A 263 -37.95 4.36 -38.89
N CYS A 264 -38.07 5.61 -38.45
CA CYS A 264 -38.79 6.65 -39.18
C CYS A 264 -38.18 6.91 -40.57
N ALA A 265 -36.86 6.98 -40.70
CA ALA A 265 -36.20 7.17 -41.99
C ALA A 265 -36.46 5.99 -42.95
N VAL A 266 -36.42 4.76 -42.45
CA VAL A 266 -36.74 3.55 -43.21
C VAL A 266 -38.21 3.55 -43.64
N LEU A 267 -39.14 3.84 -42.71
CA LEU A 267 -40.58 3.91 -43.01
C LEU A 267 -40.90 5.00 -44.03
N VAL A 268 -40.27 6.17 -43.92
CA VAL A 268 -40.41 7.26 -44.88
C VAL A 268 -39.86 6.84 -46.24
N THR A 269 -38.72 6.17 -46.30
CA THR A 269 -38.14 5.66 -47.54
C THR A 269 -39.06 4.63 -48.22
N ILE A 270 -39.62 3.70 -47.44
CA ILE A 270 -40.60 2.70 -47.92
C ILE A 270 -41.85 3.41 -48.46
N TYR A 271 -42.37 4.40 -47.72
CA TYR A 271 -43.55 5.16 -48.12
C TYR A 271 -43.34 5.91 -49.44
N PHE A 272 -42.20 6.60 -49.61
CA PHE A 272 -41.90 7.30 -50.87
C PHE A 272 -41.70 6.33 -52.04
N SER A 273 -41.06 5.18 -51.80
CA SER A 273 -40.90 4.14 -52.83
C SER A 273 -42.25 3.52 -53.25
N ALA A 274 -43.17 3.31 -52.31
CA ALA A 274 -44.49 2.74 -52.59
C ALA A 274 -45.37 3.68 -53.44
N ASN A 275 -45.13 5.00 -53.35
CA ASN A 275 -45.87 6.02 -54.10
C ASN A 275 -45.21 6.39 -55.44
N GLY A 276 -44.27 5.59 -55.94
CA GLY A 276 -43.67 5.77 -57.26
C GLY A 276 -42.65 6.91 -57.37
N HIS A 277 -42.21 7.48 -56.25
CA HIS A 277 -41.14 8.47 -56.26
C HIS A 277 -39.78 7.80 -56.50
N SER A 278 -38.87 8.49 -57.20
CA SER A 278 -37.54 7.96 -57.49
C SER A 278 -36.70 7.82 -56.22
N TRP A 279 -35.95 6.74 -56.12
CA TRP A 279 -35.07 6.42 -54.97
C TRP A 279 -34.03 7.53 -54.66
N GLY A 280 -33.70 8.36 -55.65
CA GLY A 280 -32.84 9.53 -55.46
C GLY A 280 -33.43 10.59 -54.54
N ILE A 281 -34.75 10.80 -54.56
CA ILE A 281 -35.40 11.75 -53.66
C ILE A 281 -35.43 11.18 -52.24
N ALA A 282 -35.79 9.91 -52.08
CA ALA A 282 -35.84 9.26 -50.78
C ALA A 282 -34.47 9.22 -50.06
N THR A 283 -33.38 9.02 -50.80
CA THR A 283 -32.00 9.04 -50.24
C THR A 283 -31.50 10.43 -49.86
N ILE A 284 -31.93 11.49 -50.54
CA ILE A 284 -31.62 12.86 -50.13
C ILE A 284 -32.24 13.20 -48.77
N TRP A 285 -33.40 12.62 -48.44
CA TRP A 285 -34.09 12.83 -47.16
C TRP A 285 -33.50 12.01 -46.00
N THR A 286 -32.83 10.89 -46.27
CA THR A 286 -32.20 10.08 -45.20
C THR A 286 -30.84 10.64 -44.76
N LEU A 287 -30.13 11.36 -45.63
CA LEU A 287 -28.82 11.97 -45.32
C LEU A 287 -28.84 12.95 -44.12
N PRO A 288 -29.81 13.88 -43.99
CA PRO A 288 -29.93 14.74 -42.82
C PRO A 288 -30.16 13.96 -41.52
N VAL A 289 -30.93 12.87 -41.57
CA VAL A 289 -31.21 12.03 -40.39
C VAL A 289 -29.95 11.28 -39.96
N ILE A 290 -29.21 10.71 -40.92
CA ILE A 290 -27.93 10.03 -40.65
C ILE A 290 -26.87 11.01 -40.15
N MET A 291 -26.78 12.22 -40.73
CA MET A 291 -25.87 13.26 -40.23
C MET A 291 -26.23 13.73 -38.83
N THR A 292 -27.52 13.93 -38.54
CA THR A 292 -27.96 14.32 -37.20
C THR A 292 -27.61 13.23 -36.18
N TYR A 293 -27.81 11.96 -36.53
CA TYR A 293 -27.39 10.83 -35.70
C TYR A 293 -25.88 10.83 -35.46
N TYR A 294 -25.07 10.90 -36.52
CA TYR A 294 -23.61 10.91 -36.41
C TYR A 294 -23.10 12.06 -35.53
N MET A 295 -23.70 13.25 -35.66
CA MET A 295 -23.33 14.41 -34.85
C MET A 295 -23.76 14.28 -33.39
N CYS A 296 -24.93 13.71 -33.10
CA CYS A 296 -25.33 13.38 -31.73
C CYS A 296 -24.36 12.38 -31.07
N CYS A 297 -23.94 11.35 -31.82
CA CYS A 297 -22.94 10.38 -31.35
C CYS A 297 -21.56 11.03 -31.12
N LEU A 298 -21.09 11.88 -32.05
CA LEU A 298 -19.81 12.58 -31.92
C LEU A 298 -19.80 13.53 -30.72
N PHE A 299 -20.88 14.30 -30.54
CA PHE A 299 -21.02 15.23 -29.43
C PHE A 299 -21.02 14.52 -28.07
N CYS A 300 -21.74 13.40 -27.97
CA CYS A 300 -21.74 12.58 -26.77
C CYS A 300 -20.35 11.97 -26.49
N ARG A 301 -19.63 11.52 -27.53
CA ARG A 301 -18.25 11.03 -27.39
C ARG A 301 -17.31 12.10 -26.84
N LEU A 302 -17.43 13.34 -27.33
CA LEU A 302 -16.65 14.48 -26.82
C LEU A 302 -17.01 14.85 -25.37
N TRP A 303 -18.28 14.66 -24.98
CA TRP A 303 -18.73 14.88 -23.60
C TRP A 303 -18.23 13.79 -22.64
N ILE A 304 -18.35 12.52 -23.03
CA ILE A 304 -17.92 11.35 -22.23
C ILE A 304 -16.40 11.35 -22.00
N MET A 305 -15.60 11.82 -22.96
CA MET A 305 -14.15 11.99 -22.78
C MET A 305 -13.76 13.08 -21.75
N GLY A 306 -14.72 13.61 -20.98
CA GLY A 306 -14.39 14.40 -19.80
C GLY A 306 -13.84 15.78 -20.14
N ILE A 307 -14.29 16.41 -21.24
CA ILE A 307 -14.08 17.84 -21.48
C ILE A 307 -14.99 18.66 -20.53
N LYS A 308 -14.98 18.35 -19.23
CA LYS A 308 -15.69 19.11 -18.19
C LYS A 308 -15.14 20.53 -18.05
N ARG A 309 -13.92 20.82 -18.53
CA ARG A 309 -13.27 22.13 -18.34
C ARG A 309 -13.64 23.24 -19.34
N ARG A 310 -14.46 22.99 -20.37
CA ARG A 310 -14.85 24.04 -21.34
C ARG A 310 -16.30 23.91 -21.84
N ALA A 311 -17.27 23.76 -20.93
CA ALA A 311 -18.69 23.80 -21.27
C ALA A 311 -19.10 25.04 -22.10
N ASN A 312 -18.40 26.17 -21.93
CA ASN A 312 -18.67 27.43 -22.66
C ASN A 312 -18.23 27.44 -24.14
N ILE A 313 -17.31 26.57 -24.57
CA ILE A 313 -16.92 26.49 -26.00
C ILE A 313 -17.90 25.60 -26.77
N VAL A 314 -18.40 24.56 -26.13
CA VAL A 314 -19.30 23.58 -26.74
C VAL A 314 -20.69 24.18 -26.98
N GLY A 315 -21.22 24.99 -26.06
CA GLY A 315 -22.50 25.69 -26.25
C GLY A 315 -22.51 26.67 -27.44
N LYS A 316 -21.36 27.32 -27.72
CA LYS A 316 -21.22 28.20 -28.89
C LYS A 316 -21.01 27.44 -30.20
N GLY A 317 -20.38 26.25 -30.14
CA GLY A 317 -20.28 25.34 -31.29
C GLY A 317 -21.66 24.88 -31.77
N CYS A 318 -22.55 24.45 -30.86
CA CYS A 318 -23.88 23.93 -31.22
C CYS A 318 -24.70 24.88 -32.12
N LEU A 319 -24.66 26.19 -31.86
CA LEU A 319 -25.40 27.18 -32.66
C LEU A 319 -24.86 27.35 -34.08
N VAL A 320 -23.57 27.16 -34.29
CA VAL A 320 -22.96 27.19 -35.64
C VAL A 320 -23.29 25.90 -36.41
N PHE A 321 -23.39 24.77 -35.72
CA PHE A 321 -23.62 23.47 -36.36
C PHE A 321 -25.07 23.20 -36.75
N PHE A 322 -26.08 23.72 -36.04
CA PHE A 322 -27.48 23.65 -36.52
C PHE A 322 -27.74 24.51 -37.76
N ARG A 323 -26.88 25.50 -38.02
CA ARG A 323 -26.98 26.38 -39.20
C ARG A 323 -26.42 25.72 -40.47
N TRP A 324 -25.58 24.71 -40.32
CA TRP A 324 -24.89 24.02 -41.41
C TRP A 324 -25.83 23.15 -42.28
N PRO A 325 -26.77 22.35 -41.74
CA PRO A 325 -27.78 21.64 -42.54
C PRO A 325 -28.65 22.59 -43.36
N LEU A 326 -29.01 23.76 -42.80
CA LEU A 326 -29.74 24.82 -43.50
C LEU A 326 -28.88 25.44 -44.61
N MET A 327 -27.58 25.66 -44.40
CA MET A 327 -26.68 26.13 -45.45
C MET A 327 -26.46 25.09 -46.54
N ILE A 328 -26.38 23.81 -46.20
CA ILE A 328 -26.25 22.70 -47.17
C ILE A 328 -27.54 22.55 -47.97
N LEU A 329 -28.72 22.64 -47.35
CA LEU A 329 -30.00 22.65 -48.08
C LEU A 329 -30.11 23.87 -49.01
N ASN A 330 -29.62 25.03 -48.59
CA ASN A 330 -29.61 26.25 -49.41
C ASN A 330 -28.55 26.22 -50.53
N ALA A 331 -27.42 25.53 -50.29
CA ALA A 331 -26.39 25.28 -51.29
C ALA A 331 -26.81 24.21 -52.30
N LEU A 332 -27.49 23.15 -51.87
CA LEU A 332 -28.06 22.11 -52.74
C LEU A 332 -29.21 22.66 -53.59
N ALA A 333 -30.02 23.58 -53.06
CA ALA A 333 -31.01 24.33 -53.83
C ALA A 333 -30.37 25.24 -54.92
N LYS A 334 -29.11 25.68 -54.71
CA LYS A 334 -28.34 26.47 -55.69
C LYS A 334 -27.48 25.63 -56.64
N CYS A 335 -27.13 24.40 -56.30
CA CYS A 335 -26.22 23.54 -57.09
C CYS A 335 -26.92 22.62 -58.10
N THR A 336 -28.24 22.74 -58.31
CA THR A 336 -28.94 22.10 -59.43
C THR A 336 -28.71 22.81 -60.79
N ARG A 337 -27.77 23.76 -60.85
CA ARG A 337 -27.22 24.28 -62.12
C ARG A 337 -25.70 24.37 -62.02
N GLY A 338 -25.01 23.56 -62.82
CA GLY A 338 -23.59 23.75 -63.14
C GLY A 338 -22.70 22.59 -62.71
N SER A 339 -22.30 21.79 -63.70
CA SER A 339 -21.25 20.78 -63.64
C SER A 339 -19.87 21.41 -63.53
N GLY A 340 -19.00 20.86 -62.68
CA GLY A 340 -17.59 21.22 -62.60
C GLY A 340 -16.82 20.32 -61.64
N SER A 341 -15.85 19.58 -62.20
CA SER A 341 -14.99 18.58 -61.56
C SER A 341 -14.00 19.14 -60.53
N VAL A 342 -13.70 18.37 -59.48
CA VAL A 342 -12.59 18.59 -58.52
C VAL A 342 -11.52 17.51 -58.70
N PRO A 343 -10.21 17.84 -58.67
CA PRO A 343 -9.13 16.86 -58.84
C PRO A 343 -8.67 16.23 -57.52
N ALA A 344 -8.03 15.06 -57.66
CA ALA A 344 -7.52 14.20 -56.60
C ALA A 344 -6.34 14.79 -55.82
N VAL A 345 -6.30 14.53 -54.51
CA VAL A 345 -5.13 14.74 -53.65
C VAL A 345 -4.70 13.38 -53.09
N SER A 346 -3.55 12.89 -53.55
CA SER A 346 -2.83 11.75 -52.98
C SER A 346 -1.46 12.24 -52.52
N SER A 347 -1.27 12.40 -51.21
CA SER A 347 0.00 12.21 -50.51
C SER A 347 -0.16 12.63 -49.05
N LEU A 348 -0.07 11.68 -48.11
CA LEU A 348 0.42 11.89 -46.72
C LEU A 348 0.21 10.61 -45.90
N LEU A 349 1.03 9.59 -46.12
CA LEU A 349 1.26 8.54 -45.13
C LEU A 349 2.70 8.01 -45.28
N GLN A 350 3.58 8.46 -44.40
CA GLN A 350 4.67 7.63 -43.92
C GLN A 350 4.64 7.64 -42.38
N PRO A 351 4.61 6.48 -41.71
CA PRO A 351 4.63 6.42 -40.26
C PRO A 351 6.07 6.61 -39.73
N PRO A 352 6.25 7.33 -38.61
CA PRO A 352 7.58 7.46 -38.00
C PRO A 352 7.94 6.15 -37.29
N LYS A 353 9.14 5.64 -37.58
CA LYS A 353 9.81 4.61 -36.78
C LYS A 353 10.10 5.18 -35.40
N LYS A 354 9.40 4.71 -34.36
CA LYS A 354 9.73 4.99 -32.96
C LYS A 354 10.53 3.83 -32.39
N GLU A 355 11.77 4.11 -32.03
CA GLU A 355 12.61 3.25 -31.19
C GLU A 355 11.92 2.95 -29.86
N LEU A 356 11.81 1.66 -29.56
CA LEU A 356 11.23 1.12 -28.33
C LEU A 356 12.31 1.07 -27.24
N ASN A 357 12.72 2.23 -26.71
CA ASN A 357 13.72 2.31 -25.63
C ASN A 357 13.06 2.35 -24.23
N GLN A 358 13.24 1.26 -23.48
CA GLN A 358 13.38 1.13 -22.01
C GLN A 358 12.50 1.98 -21.03
N PRO A 359 11.17 1.89 -21.03
CA PRO A 359 10.37 2.41 -19.91
C PRO A 359 10.25 1.43 -18.71
N VAL A 360 10.63 0.15 -18.87
CA VAL A 360 10.36 -0.91 -17.86
C VAL A 360 11.30 -0.84 -16.65
N LEU A 361 12.56 -0.40 -16.82
CA LEU A 361 13.53 -0.34 -15.73
C LEU A 361 13.24 0.78 -14.71
N GLN A 362 12.64 1.90 -15.12
CA GLN A 362 12.29 2.99 -14.20
C GLN A 362 11.06 2.69 -13.34
N THR A 363 10.13 1.85 -13.81
CA THR A 363 8.95 1.44 -13.02
C THR A 363 9.31 0.55 -11.83
N ASN A 364 10.34 -0.31 -11.95
CA ASN A 364 10.77 -1.18 -10.86
C ASN A 364 11.48 -0.45 -9.71
N GLN A 365 12.02 0.75 -9.95
CA GLN A 365 12.64 1.52 -8.87
C GLN A 365 11.64 2.10 -7.88
N ARG A 366 10.35 2.12 -8.23
CA ARG A 366 9.30 2.76 -7.41
C ARG A 366 8.55 1.76 -6.53
N THR A 367 8.34 0.52 -6.98
CA THR A 367 7.50 -0.44 -6.24
C THR A 367 8.04 -0.71 -4.83
N ILE A 368 7.16 -0.99 -3.87
CA ILE A 368 7.57 -1.51 -2.55
C ILE A 368 7.91 -3.00 -2.59
N VAL A 369 7.58 -3.69 -3.68
CA VAL A 369 7.99 -5.07 -3.94
C VAL A 369 9.49 -5.16 -3.98
N PHE A 370 10.02 -6.14 -3.27
CA PHE A 370 11.42 -6.51 -3.40
C PHE A 370 11.51 -8.03 -3.52
N GLU A 371 11.94 -8.52 -4.68
CA GLU A 371 12.06 -9.96 -4.95
C GLU A 371 13.45 -10.51 -4.62
N GLY A 372 14.33 -9.67 -4.08
CA GLY A 372 15.75 -9.97 -3.91
C GLY A 372 16.60 -9.50 -5.11
N ASN A 373 17.90 -9.34 -4.87
CA ASN A 373 18.92 -9.08 -5.87
C ASN A 373 20.25 -9.66 -5.37
N VAL A 374 20.60 -10.84 -5.83
CA VAL A 374 21.81 -11.55 -5.42
C VAL A 374 22.96 -11.20 -6.36
N LEU A 375 24.07 -10.73 -5.79
CA LEU A 375 25.29 -10.36 -6.50
C LEU A 375 26.41 -11.37 -6.22
N PRO A 376 27.29 -11.68 -7.19
CA PRO A 376 28.39 -12.61 -7.01
C PRO A 376 29.49 -12.06 -6.09
N ASN A 377 30.18 -12.95 -5.36
CA ASN A 377 31.36 -12.64 -4.53
C ASN A 377 31.14 -11.52 -3.50
N ARG A 378 29.92 -11.39 -2.97
CA ARG A 378 29.58 -10.42 -1.92
C ARG A 378 28.89 -11.12 -0.77
N HIS A 379 28.80 -10.45 0.36
CA HIS A 379 27.93 -10.86 1.45
C HIS A 379 26.49 -10.68 1.02
N ALA A 380 25.66 -11.71 1.16
CA ALA A 380 24.26 -11.68 0.78
C ALA A 380 23.38 -11.64 2.03
N LEU A 381 22.58 -10.59 2.17
CA LEU A 381 21.67 -10.45 3.28
C LEU A 381 20.51 -11.44 3.13
N SER A 382 20.49 -12.46 3.99
CA SER A 382 19.55 -13.58 3.91
C SER A 382 18.32 -13.40 4.79
N SER A 383 18.43 -12.70 5.91
CA SER A 383 17.29 -12.45 6.82
C SER A 383 17.33 -11.05 7.40
N TRP A 384 16.16 -10.38 7.44
CA TRP A 384 16.03 -9.02 7.95
C TRP A 384 14.85 -8.84 8.91
N PRO A 385 15.03 -8.12 10.04
CA PRO A 385 13.95 -7.81 10.96
C PRO A 385 13.02 -6.73 10.38
N GLY A 386 11.82 -7.13 9.96
CA GLY A 386 10.81 -6.22 9.38
C GLY A 386 10.35 -5.07 10.28
N LYS A 387 10.69 -5.09 11.59
CA LYS A 387 10.41 -4.01 12.55
C LYS A 387 11.17 -2.70 12.22
N TYR A 388 12.27 -2.78 11.48
CA TYR A 388 13.14 -1.64 11.15
C TYR A 388 12.90 -1.12 9.73
N GLU A 389 11.78 -0.42 9.53
CA GLU A 389 11.31 0.03 8.21
C GLU A 389 12.30 0.94 7.46
N SER A 390 12.87 1.95 8.12
CA SER A 390 13.80 2.90 7.46
C SER A 390 15.13 2.24 7.07
N ALA A 391 15.62 1.30 7.87
CA ALA A 391 16.79 0.51 7.53
C ALA A 391 16.48 -0.48 6.39
N TRP A 392 15.28 -1.05 6.34
CA TRP A 392 14.79 -1.84 5.20
C TRP A 392 14.76 -1.02 3.91
N ASP A 393 14.25 0.21 3.93
CA ASP A 393 14.25 1.09 2.75
C ASP A 393 15.66 1.34 2.22
N SER A 394 16.61 1.58 3.14
CA SER A 394 18.02 1.80 2.80
C SER A 394 18.66 0.57 2.17
N LEU A 395 18.37 -0.62 2.72
CA LEU A 395 18.78 -1.92 2.19
C LEU A 395 18.24 -2.11 0.77
N VAL A 396 16.93 -1.93 0.56
CA VAL A 396 16.29 -2.11 -0.76
C VAL A 396 16.85 -1.11 -1.77
N ALA A 397 17.06 0.14 -1.38
CA ALA A 397 17.64 1.17 -2.24
C ALA A 397 19.06 0.79 -2.68
N GLY A 398 19.91 0.33 -1.74
CA GLY A 398 21.26 -0.15 -2.05
C GLY A 398 21.25 -1.41 -2.91
N ALA A 399 20.34 -2.35 -2.64
CA ALA A 399 20.20 -3.56 -3.44
C ALA A 399 19.78 -3.26 -4.88
N ARG A 400 18.84 -2.34 -5.10
CA ARG A 400 18.43 -1.90 -6.45
C ARG A 400 19.53 -1.19 -7.24
N LYS A 401 20.50 -0.61 -6.55
CA LYS A 401 21.70 0.00 -7.17
C LYS A 401 22.84 -1.00 -7.36
N HIS A 402 22.63 -2.28 -7.05
CA HIS A 402 23.67 -3.31 -7.03
C HIS A 402 24.84 -2.98 -6.07
N GLU A 403 24.56 -2.20 -5.02
CA GLU A 403 25.51 -1.89 -3.95
C GLU A 403 25.49 -2.98 -2.87
N ILE A 404 24.30 -3.53 -2.60
CA ILE A 404 24.08 -4.58 -1.59
C ILE A 404 23.57 -5.85 -2.30
N SER A 405 24.10 -7.01 -1.92
CA SER A 405 23.52 -8.31 -2.31
C SER A 405 22.49 -8.70 -1.26
N ALA A 406 21.26 -8.99 -1.68
CA ALA A 406 20.14 -9.25 -0.77
C ALA A 406 19.26 -10.38 -1.30
N ALA A 407 19.10 -11.43 -0.51
CA ALA A 407 18.21 -12.56 -0.81
C ALA A 407 16.82 -12.41 -0.19
N VAL A 408 16.65 -11.48 0.76
CA VAL A 408 15.37 -11.15 1.41
C VAL A 408 14.30 -10.74 0.40
N VAL A 409 13.06 -11.11 0.69
CA VAL A 409 11.90 -10.90 -0.18
C VAL A 409 10.79 -10.18 0.59
N PHE A 410 10.12 -9.24 -0.05
CA PHE A 410 8.93 -8.56 0.46
C PHE A 410 7.88 -8.41 -0.64
N LEU A 411 6.75 -9.10 -0.46
CA LEU A 411 5.60 -9.12 -1.38
C LEU A 411 4.38 -8.52 -0.65
N PRO A 412 4.16 -7.19 -0.74
CA PRO A 412 3.12 -6.52 0.03
C PRO A 412 1.71 -6.76 -0.52
N GLU A 413 0.72 -6.44 0.32
CA GLU A 413 -0.70 -6.55 0.01
C GLU A 413 -1.13 -5.76 -1.24
N GLY A 414 -2.13 -6.29 -1.95
CA GLY A 414 -2.70 -5.66 -3.15
C GLY A 414 -1.92 -5.92 -4.44
N LEU A 415 -0.89 -6.75 -4.40
CA LEU A 415 -0.06 -7.08 -5.56
C LEU A 415 -0.27 -8.52 -6.02
N ALA A 416 0.18 -8.81 -7.25
CA ALA A 416 -0.11 -10.06 -7.95
C ALA A 416 0.34 -11.34 -7.20
N HIS A 417 1.28 -11.23 -6.27
CA HIS A 417 1.81 -12.37 -5.50
C HIS A 417 1.22 -12.50 -4.09
N TYR A 418 0.47 -11.50 -3.61
CA TYR A 418 -0.13 -11.55 -2.28
C TYR A 418 -1.24 -12.59 -2.23
N GLY A 419 -1.27 -13.39 -1.17
CA GLY A 419 -2.24 -14.46 -0.98
C GLY A 419 -1.98 -15.71 -1.83
N LEU A 420 -0.90 -15.76 -2.61
CA LEU A 420 -0.53 -16.96 -3.35
C LEU A 420 0.22 -17.95 -2.46
N HIS A 421 -0.20 -19.21 -2.54
CA HIS A 421 0.39 -20.32 -1.83
C HIS A 421 1.14 -21.21 -2.83
N ASP A 422 2.43 -21.42 -2.57
CA ASP A 422 3.24 -22.31 -3.39
C ASP A 422 3.29 -23.69 -2.73
N PRO A 423 3.13 -24.78 -3.51
CA PRO A 423 3.21 -26.13 -2.99
C PRO A 423 4.63 -26.45 -2.53
N ILE A 424 4.75 -27.29 -1.49
CA ILE A 424 6.04 -27.82 -1.05
C ILE A 424 6.52 -28.83 -2.11
N PRO A 425 7.75 -28.72 -2.63
CA PRO A 425 8.30 -29.70 -3.57
C PRO A 425 8.33 -31.11 -2.97
N THR A 426 7.98 -32.13 -3.76
CA THR A 426 7.95 -33.53 -3.34
C THR A 426 9.31 -34.22 -3.47
N THR A 427 10.39 -33.56 -3.08
CA THR A 427 11.74 -34.13 -3.11
C THR A 427 12.00 -34.96 -1.85
N ASP A 428 12.89 -35.95 -1.94
CA ASP A 428 13.20 -36.86 -0.83
C ASP A 428 13.67 -36.11 0.43
N ASP A 429 14.32 -34.94 0.29
CA ASP A 429 14.80 -34.12 1.41
C ASP A 429 13.74 -33.24 2.08
N LEU A 430 12.51 -33.21 1.54
CA LEU A 430 11.39 -32.39 2.02
C LEU A 430 10.12 -33.21 2.27
N CYS A 431 10.17 -34.52 2.09
CA CYS A 431 9.01 -35.40 2.26
C CYS A 431 8.50 -35.51 3.71
N ASP A 432 9.29 -35.08 4.69
CA ASP A 432 8.95 -35.00 6.11
C ASP A 432 8.21 -33.71 6.50
N LEU A 433 8.11 -32.72 5.60
CA LEU A 433 7.43 -31.46 5.89
C LEU A 433 5.91 -31.61 5.79
N ALA A 434 5.20 -31.12 6.81
CA ALA A 434 3.75 -31.17 6.85
C ALA A 434 3.10 -30.07 5.98
N GLY A 435 1.96 -30.39 5.36
CA GLY A 435 1.07 -29.42 4.71
C GLY A 435 1.14 -29.38 3.18
N GLU A 436 0.15 -28.73 2.57
CA GLU A 436 0.06 -28.60 1.10
C GLU A 436 0.87 -27.42 0.54
N CYS A 437 1.29 -26.48 1.39
CA CYS A 437 2.08 -25.30 1.03
C CYS A 437 3.01 -24.88 2.17
N TRP A 438 3.96 -23.99 1.86
CA TRP A 438 4.95 -23.52 2.82
C TRP A 438 4.38 -22.82 4.07
N CYS A 439 3.12 -22.35 4.06
CA CYS A 439 2.54 -21.73 5.26
C CYS A 439 2.53 -22.66 6.48
N VAL A 440 2.30 -23.96 6.29
CA VAL A 440 2.19 -24.91 7.41
C VAL A 440 3.52 -25.12 8.13
N PRO A 441 4.67 -25.41 7.47
CA PRO A 441 5.93 -25.51 8.19
C PRO A 441 6.39 -24.16 8.77
N LEU A 442 6.08 -23.04 8.11
CA LEU A 442 6.50 -21.71 8.56
C LEU A 442 5.67 -21.17 9.73
N TYR A 443 4.36 -21.39 9.71
CA TYR A 443 3.39 -20.73 10.59
C TYR A 443 2.40 -21.69 11.24
N GLY A 444 2.51 -22.99 10.99
CA GLY A 444 1.59 -24.01 11.49
C GLY A 444 0.24 -24.08 10.77
N GLU A 445 -0.13 -23.07 9.99
CA GLU A 445 -1.42 -22.98 9.27
C GLU A 445 -1.31 -22.08 8.02
N PRO A 446 -2.20 -22.27 7.01
CA PRO A 446 -2.32 -21.36 5.87
C PRO A 446 -2.60 -19.92 6.31
N LYS A 447 -1.82 -18.95 5.80
CA LYS A 447 -2.00 -17.53 6.10
C LYS A 447 -2.58 -16.77 4.91
N PRO A 448 -3.46 -15.77 5.13
CA PRO A 448 -4.15 -15.06 4.05
C PRO A 448 -3.22 -14.26 3.13
N TRP A 449 -2.02 -13.90 3.61
CA TRP A 449 -0.98 -13.25 2.80
C TRP A 449 -0.20 -14.21 1.90
N GLY A 450 -0.42 -15.52 2.01
CA GLY A 450 0.25 -16.54 1.21
C GLY A 450 1.69 -16.84 1.63
N CYS A 451 2.33 -17.77 0.93
CA CYS A 451 3.72 -18.17 1.17
C CYS A 451 4.62 -18.11 -0.06
N ARG A 452 4.14 -17.55 -1.18
CA ARG A 452 4.95 -17.40 -2.40
C ARG A 452 6.28 -16.68 -2.20
N TRP A 453 6.33 -15.72 -1.28
CA TRP A 453 7.56 -15.02 -0.92
C TRP A 453 8.68 -15.99 -0.47
N TRP A 454 8.32 -17.12 0.14
CA TRP A 454 9.26 -18.13 0.62
C TRP A 454 9.97 -18.85 -0.52
N SER A 455 9.24 -19.22 -1.58
CA SER A 455 9.84 -19.86 -2.77
C SER A 455 10.84 -18.94 -3.46
N HIS A 456 10.50 -17.64 -3.58
CA HIS A 456 11.41 -16.63 -4.11
C HIS A 456 12.65 -16.47 -3.22
N TRP A 457 12.45 -16.46 -1.90
CA TRP A 457 13.53 -16.39 -0.92
C TRP A 457 14.47 -17.60 -1.03
N ILE A 458 13.94 -18.83 -1.06
CA ILE A 458 14.75 -20.05 -1.27
C ILE A 458 15.56 -19.93 -2.56
N ALA A 459 14.93 -19.55 -3.67
CA ALA A 459 15.64 -19.41 -4.95
C ALA A 459 16.81 -18.42 -4.86
N ASN A 460 16.63 -17.29 -4.16
CA ASN A 460 17.70 -16.33 -3.92
C ASN A 460 18.81 -16.88 -3.03
N ILE A 461 18.47 -17.66 -1.99
CA ILE A 461 19.46 -18.31 -1.12
C ILE A 461 20.30 -19.30 -1.92
N GLU A 462 19.65 -20.17 -2.70
CA GLU A 462 20.35 -21.14 -3.55
C GLU A 462 21.27 -20.45 -4.55
N GLN A 463 20.80 -19.35 -5.18
CA GLN A 463 21.64 -18.53 -6.05
C GLN A 463 22.82 -17.91 -5.30
N ALA A 464 22.63 -17.40 -4.08
CA ALA A 464 23.68 -16.80 -3.28
C ALA A 464 24.76 -17.83 -2.93
N VAL A 465 24.35 -19.03 -2.49
CA VAL A 465 25.25 -20.15 -2.20
C VAL A 465 26.01 -20.59 -3.45
N GLN A 466 25.33 -20.73 -4.59
CA GLN A 466 25.97 -21.09 -5.87
C GLN A 466 27.02 -20.07 -6.31
N LEU A 467 26.80 -18.78 -6.01
CA LEU A 467 27.74 -17.70 -6.30
C LEU A 467 28.84 -17.53 -5.23
N GLY A 468 28.91 -18.42 -4.23
CA GLY A 468 29.89 -18.36 -3.14
C GLY A 468 29.70 -17.17 -2.20
N ALA A 469 28.50 -16.59 -2.15
CA ALA A 469 28.20 -15.49 -1.26
C ALA A 469 28.16 -15.95 0.20
N THR A 470 28.71 -15.13 1.12
CA THR A 470 28.55 -15.36 2.56
C THR A 470 27.19 -14.83 3.00
N LEU A 471 26.34 -15.68 3.57
CA LEU A 471 25.01 -15.27 4.02
C LEU A 471 25.08 -14.47 5.33
N GLU A 472 24.25 -13.43 5.47
CA GLU A 472 24.13 -12.61 6.68
C GLU A 472 22.71 -12.61 7.25
N VAL A 473 22.58 -12.94 8.54
CA VAL A 473 21.32 -12.95 9.29
C VAL A 473 21.34 -11.83 10.32
N TYR A 474 20.39 -10.90 10.23
CA TYR A 474 20.27 -9.78 11.15
C TYR A 474 19.27 -10.06 12.28
N PHE A 475 19.72 -9.86 13.52
CA PHE A 475 18.96 -10.01 14.75
C PHE A 475 18.53 -8.63 15.28
N PHE A 476 17.49 -8.62 16.13
CA PHE A 476 17.08 -7.42 16.86
C PHE A 476 18.24 -6.86 17.70
N ASN A 477 18.18 -5.56 17.97
CA ASN A 477 19.23 -4.86 18.73
C ASN A 477 19.46 -5.52 20.09
N GLY A 478 20.72 -5.86 20.40
CA GLY A 478 21.11 -6.53 21.65
C GLY A 478 20.68 -7.99 21.78
N LYS A 479 20.11 -8.60 20.73
CA LYS A 479 19.54 -9.98 20.75
C LYS A 479 20.22 -10.92 19.76
N LYS A 480 21.49 -10.66 19.45
CA LYS A 480 22.30 -11.50 18.54
C LYS A 480 22.36 -12.93 19.07
N GLY A 481 22.08 -13.90 18.19
CA GLY A 481 22.07 -15.34 18.50
C GLY A 481 20.83 -15.82 19.28
N GLN A 482 19.89 -14.94 19.63
CA GLN A 482 18.68 -15.29 20.39
C GLN A 482 17.47 -15.50 19.47
N GLY A 483 16.47 -16.23 19.96
CA GLY A 483 15.19 -16.37 19.29
C GLY A 483 15.16 -17.41 18.17
N LYS A 484 16.18 -18.24 18.00
CA LYS A 484 16.14 -19.38 17.06
C LYS A 484 15.16 -20.45 17.53
N VAL A 485 14.55 -21.14 16.58
CA VAL A 485 13.77 -22.36 16.83
C VAL A 485 14.72 -23.57 16.88
N ALA A 486 14.27 -24.69 17.46
CA ALA A 486 15.10 -25.90 17.57
C ALA A 486 15.46 -26.50 16.20
N ASP A 487 14.50 -26.52 15.27
CA ASP A 487 14.67 -26.93 13.88
C ASP A 487 13.53 -26.33 13.01
N PHE A 488 13.60 -26.55 11.70
CA PHE A 488 12.62 -26.01 10.76
C PHE A 488 11.20 -26.57 10.98
N THR A 489 11.06 -27.80 11.47
CA THR A 489 9.74 -28.41 11.73
C THR A 489 9.07 -27.83 12.97
N ALA A 490 9.86 -27.33 13.92
CA ALA A 490 9.37 -26.66 15.12
C ALA A 490 8.85 -25.22 14.86
N ALA A 491 9.23 -24.58 13.75
CA ALA A 491 8.92 -23.18 13.46
C ALA A 491 7.41 -22.88 13.48
N GLY A 492 6.61 -23.71 12.78
CA GLY A 492 5.16 -23.55 12.73
C GLY A 492 4.48 -23.72 14.09
N ALA A 493 4.90 -24.72 14.87
CA ALA A 493 4.37 -24.95 16.21
C ALA A 493 4.72 -23.80 17.18
N GLU A 494 5.95 -23.29 17.10
CA GLU A 494 6.39 -22.13 17.88
C GLU A 494 5.59 -20.88 17.51
N HIS A 495 5.35 -20.64 16.22
CA HIS A 495 4.51 -19.53 15.76
C HIS A 495 3.10 -19.62 16.34
N LEU A 496 2.44 -20.77 16.25
CA LEU A 496 1.09 -20.96 16.82
C LEU A 496 1.07 -20.79 18.34
N ARG A 497 2.11 -21.25 19.05
CA ARG A 497 2.25 -21.02 20.49
C ARG A 497 2.38 -19.53 20.78
N ARG A 498 3.20 -18.81 20.02
CA ARG A 498 3.38 -17.36 20.16
C ARG A 498 2.07 -16.61 19.91
N GLU A 499 1.37 -16.89 18.81
CA GLU A 499 0.06 -16.28 18.51
C GLU A 499 -0.95 -16.52 19.64
N ARG A 500 -0.98 -17.73 20.21
CA ARG A 500 -1.83 -18.06 21.37
C ARG A 500 -1.48 -17.23 22.61
N VAL A 501 -0.19 -17.03 22.89
CA VAL A 501 0.20 -16.18 24.03
C VAL A 501 -0.18 -14.73 23.72
N PHE A 502 0.13 -14.22 22.53
CA PHE A 502 -0.20 -12.84 22.14
C PHE A 502 -1.70 -12.55 22.07
N SER A 503 -2.56 -13.54 21.78
CA SER A 503 -4.01 -13.34 21.80
C SER A 503 -4.54 -13.07 23.21
N GLN A 504 -3.85 -13.53 24.26
CA GLN A 504 -4.16 -13.19 25.66
C GLN A 504 -3.95 -11.70 25.97
N LYS A 505 -3.27 -10.95 25.09
CA LYS A 505 -3.10 -9.50 25.25
C LYS A 505 -4.46 -8.78 25.36
N ILE A 506 -5.49 -9.28 24.70
CA ILE A 506 -6.86 -8.72 24.78
C ILE A 506 -7.42 -8.85 26.20
N ASP A 507 -7.13 -9.95 26.90
CA ASP A 507 -7.58 -10.16 28.28
C ASP A 507 -6.71 -9.38 29.26
N PHE A 508 -5.41 -9.29 29.01
CA PHE A 508 -4.49 -8.42 29.74
C PHE A 508 -4.93 -6.95 29.71
N GLU A 509 -5.32 -6.41 28.54
CA GLU A 509 -5.80 -5.03 28.40
C GLU A 509 -7.12 -4.77 29.16
N LYS A 510 -7.83 -5.82 29.57
CA LYS A 510 -9.03 -5.74 30.44
C LYS A 510 -8.71 -5.98 31.92
N SER A 511 -7.48 -6.36 32.24
CA SER A 511 -7.08 -6.69 33.61
C SER A 511 -6.97 -5.43 34.48
N GLN A 512 -7.22 -5.59 35.78
CA GLN A 512 -7.10 -4.47 36.73
C GLN A 512 -5.68 -3.88 36.76
N GLY A 513 -4.64 -4.69 36.56
CA GLY A 513 -3.25 -4.20 36.53
C GLY A 513 -3.01 -3.23 35.37
N PHE A 514 -3.58 -3.50 34.21
CA PHE A 514 -3.50 -2.60 33.06
C PHE A 514 -4.33 -1.32 33.27
N LEU A 515 -5.55 -1.45 33.81
CA LEU A 515 -6.41 -0.30 34.12
C LEU A 515 -5.76 0.62 35.16
N ASN A 516 -5.14 0.07 36.21
CA ASN A 516 -4.38 0.84 37.18
C ASN A 516 -3.22 1.58 36.51
N ALA A 517 -2.48 0.92 35.61
CA ALA A 517 -1.39 1.58 34.89
C ALA A 517 -1.89 2.74 34.00
N LEU A 518 -3.07 2.59 33.38
CA LEU A 518 -3.73 3.68 32.65
C LEU A 518 -4.08 4.84 33.59
N ASP A 519 -4.71 4.57 34.73
CA ASP A 519 -5.04 5.58 35.73
C ASP A 519 -3.77 6.28 36.27
N ASP A 520 -2.66 5.55 36.36
CA ASP A 520 -1.37 6.07 36.79
C ASP A 520 -0.66 6.91 35.71
N GLY A 521 -1.15 6.94 34.46
CA GLY A 521 -0.62 7.79 33.37
C GLY A 521 0.09 7.05 32.24
N LEU A 522 -0.09 5.72 32.09
CA LEU A 522 0.47 4.94 30.98
C LEU A 522 0.11 5.54 29.61
N ASP A 523 -1.10 6.07 29.45
CA ASP A 523 -1.61 6.64 28.19
C ASP A 523 -0.98 7.99 27.81
N HIS A 524 -0.29 8.65 28.76
CA HIS A 524 0.49 9.86 28.53
C HIS A 524 1.84 9.59 27.86
N LEU A 525 2.31 8.33 27.81
CA LEU A 525 3.51 7.98 27.07
C LEU A 525 3.31 8.23 25.57
N SER A 526 4.39 8.66 24.90
CA SER A 526 4.34 8.87 23.45
C SER A 526 3.94 7.58 22.72
N LYS A 527 3.01 7.74 21.77
CA LYS A 527 2.54 6.68 20.87
C LYS A 527 3.28 6.71 19.53
N ASP A 528 4.14 7.70 19.30
CA ASP A 528 4.92 7.83 18.08
C ASP A 528 5.96 6.70 18.01
N LYS A 529 5.90 5.94 16.92
CA LYS A 529 6.80 4.81 16.66
C LYS A 529 8.17 5.33 16.19
N GLY A 530 9.21 4.97 16.91
CA GLY A 530 10.60 5.23 16.54
C GLY A 530 11.09 4.39 15.34
N PRO A 531 12.39 4.50 15.01
CA PRO A 531 13.03 3.76 13.90
C PRO A 531 12.97 2.24 14.06
N ASP A 532 12.84 1.76 15.30
CA ASP A 532 12.68 0.34 15.60
C ASP A 532 11.22 -0.12 15.54
N GLY A 533 10.29 0.71 15.08
CA GLY A 533 8.87 0.38 14.96
C GLY A 533 8.08 0.35 16.27
N SER A 534 8.71 0.60 17.42
CA SER A 534 8.04 0.71 18.72
C SER A 534 7.97 2.15 19.22
N SER A 535 6.96 2.45 20.03
CA SER A 535 6.83 3.67 20.81
C SER A 535 7.07 3.39 22.31
N PRO A 536 7.41 4.41 23.13
CA PRO A 536 7.47 4.27 24.59
C PRO A 536 6.23 3.60 25.17
N PHE A 537 5.03 4.02 24.73
CA PHE A 537 3.77 3.38 25.11
C PHE A 537 3.77 1.88 24.79
N SER A 538 4.07 1.49 23.54
CA SER A 538 4.00 0.09 23.12
C SER A 538 5.02 -0.82 23.83
N ARG A 539 6.22 -0.31 24.14
CA ARG A 539 7.24 -1.04 24.90
C ARG A 539 6.77 -1.27 26.33
N GLU A 540 6.17 -0.25 26.93
CA GLU A 540 5.66 -0.35 28.29
C GLU A 540 4.47 -1.29 28.40
N VAL A 541 3.50 -1.20 27.48
CA VAL A 541 2.39 -2.17 27.38
C VAL A 541 2.93 -3.59 27.26
N TYR A 542 3.99 -3.79 26.47
CA TYR A 542 4.61 -5.12 26.31
C TYR A 542 5.29 -5.60 27.61
N ARG A 543 5.98 -4.74 28.37
CA ARG A 543 6.55 -5.10 29.68
C ARG A 543 5.48 -5.51 30.67
N LEU A 544 4.41 -4.72 30.78
CA LEU A 544 3.29 -5.03 31.66
C LEU A 544 2.61 -6.35 31.26
N PHE A 545 2.46 -6.59 29.96
CA PHE A 545 1.95 -7.84 29.43
C PHE A 545 2.85 -9.03 29.82
N LEU A 546 4.17 -8.93 29.63
CA LEU A 546 5.11 -9.96 30.05
C LEU A 546 5.02 -10.23 31.56
N ALA A 547 4.95 -9.18 32.39
CA ALA A 547 4.82 -9.31 33.85
C ALA A 547 3.50 -9.97 34.27
N TRP A 548 2.41 -9.74 33.53
CA TRP A 548 1.10 -10.34 33.77
C TRP A 548 1.04 -11.83 33.38
N LEU A 549 1.80 -12.24 32.37
CA LEU A 549 1.82 -13.64 31.91
C LEU A 549 2.32 -14.61 32.99
N PRO A 550 1.84 -15.87 32.97
CA PRO A 550 2.45 -16.95 33.72
C PRO A 550 3.94 -17.10 33.39
N GLU A 551 4.74 -17.47 34.39
CA GLU A 551 6.21 -17.53 34.28
C GLU A 551 6.71 -18.33 33.07
N HIS A 552 6.11 -19.49 32.80
CA HIS A 552 6.50 -20.34 31.66
C HIS A 552 6.18 -19.74 30.29
N GLU A 553 5.15 -18.90 30.17
CA GLU A 553 4.81 -18.20 28.93
C GLU A 553 5.67 -16.95 28.74
N ARG A 554 5.95 -16.23 29.84
CA ARG A 554 6.91 -15.12 29.86
C ARG A 554 8.29 -15.59 29.41
N GLN A 555 8.82 -16.64 30.05
CA GLN A 555 10.11 -17.23 29.66
C GLN A 555 10.10 -17.67 28.20
N PHE A 556 9.00 -18.30 27.74
CA PHE A 556 8.89 -18.68 26.33
C PHE A 556 9.01 -17.48 25.39
N LEU A 557 8.31 -16.37 25.66
CA LEU A 557 8.40 -15.16 24.84
C LEU A 557 9.79 -14.53 24.88
N GLU A 558 10.40 -14.45 26.06
CA GLU A 558 11.74 -13.89 26.25
C GLU A 558 12.82 -14.69 25.50
N HIS A 559 12.80 -16.02 25.59
CA HIS A 559 13.70 -16.89 24.82
C HIS A 559 13.42 -16.82 23.31
N SER A 560 12.16 -16.53 22.94
CA SER A 560 11.74 -16.37 21.56
C SER A 560 12.11 -15.00 20.96
N GLU A 561 12.63 -14.05 21.75
CA GLU A 561 13.07 -12.75 21.23
C GLU A 561 14.38 -12.84 20.44
N GLY A 562 14.52 -11.98 19.43
CA GLY A 562 15.76 -11.82 18.64
C GLY A 562 15.54 -11.96 17.14
N LEU A 563 14.57 -12.79 16.74
CA LEU A 563 14.14 -12.98 15.37
C LEU A 563 12.62 -12.83 15.26
N GLY A 564 12.15 -12.21 14.17
CA GLY A 564 10.75 -12.22 13.78
C GLY A 564 10.29 -13.64 13.36
N ASN A 565 8.98 -13.90 13.37
CA ASN A 565 8.45 -15.26 13.13
C ASN A 565 8.93 -15.86 11.79
N SER A 566 8.81 -15.12 10.69
CA SER A 566 9.34 -15.59 9.39
C SER A 566 10.86 -15.82 9.44
N GLN A 567 11.60 -14.94 10.12
CA GLN A 567 13.06 -15.04 10.22
C GLN A 567 13.51 -16.29 11.00
N LYS A 568 12.74 -16.72 12.01
CA LYS A 568 13.05 -17.97 12.74
C LYS A 568 13.06 -19.16 11.79
N ALA A 569 12.06 -19.23 10.91
CA ALA A 569 11.98 -20.27 9.90
C ALA A 569 13.08 -20.12 8.83
N GLU A 570 13.40 -18.90 8.39
CA GLU A 570 14.54 -18.62 7.50
C GLU A 570 15.84 -19.19 8.07
N VAL A 571 16.17 -18.85 9.32
CA VAL A 571 17.40 -19.31 9.99
C VAL A 571 17.41 -20.83 10.15
N ALA A 572 16.31 -21.41 10.61
CA ALA A 572 16.20 -22.87 10.77
C ALA A 572 16.30 -23.62 9.44
N TRP A 573 15.84 -23.01 8.33
CA TRP A 573 16.03 -23.55 7.00
C TRP A 573 17.50 -23.55 6.57
N LEU A 574 18.23 -22.43 6.81
CA LEU A 574 19.67 -22.36 6.54
C LEU A 574 20.43 -23.44 7.31
N GLU A 575 20.09 -23.64 8.58
CA GLU A 575 20.68 -24.68 9.43
C GLU A 575 20.35 -26.08 8.92
N ARG A 576 19.09 -26.35 8.55
CA ARG A 576 18.66 -27.62 7.95
C ARG A 576 19.42 -27.95 6.67
N LYS A 577 19.68 -26.94 5.82
CA LYS A 577 20.46 -27.11 4.58
C LYS A 577 21.97 -27.18 4.81
N GLY A 578 22.45 -26.91 6.03
CA GLY A 578 23.88 -26.87 6.36
C GLY A 578 24.60 -25.64 5.78
N TYR A 579 23.86 -24.57 5.47
CA TYR A 579 24.43 -23.34 4.93
C TYR A 579 25.02 -22.47 6.06
N SER A 580 26.30 -22.13 5.95
CA SER A 580 26.95 -21.22 6.89
C SER A 580 26.46 -19.78 6.70
N TYR A 581 26.18 -19.09 7.80
CA TYR A 581 25.81 -17.68 7.79
C TYR A 581 26.49 -16.93 8.94
N MET A 582 26.63 -15.61 8.79
CA MET A 582 27.10 -14.72 9.85
C MET A 582 25.92 -14.08 10.57
N GLU A 583 25.95 -14.12 11.89
CA GLU A 583 25.01 -13.40 12.72
C GLU A 583 25.45 -11.93 12.86
N LYS A 584 24.52 -11.01 12.67
CA LYS A 584 24.73 -9.55 12.75
C LYS A 584 23.66 -8.92 13.64
N GLY A 585 24.03 -7.94 14.45
CA GLY A 585 23.04 -7.03 15.05
C GLY A 585 22.57 -6.01 14.01
N VAL A 586 21.30 -5.58 14.08
CA VAL A 586 20.75 -4.53 13.20
C VAL A 586 21.59 -3.23 13.17
N THR A 587 22.27 -2.91 14.27
CA THR A 587 23.14 -1.74 14.39
C THR A 587 24.46 -1.88 13.62
N GLU A 588 24.84 -3.09 13.22
CA GLU A 588 26.07 -3.35 12.44
C GLU A 588 25.93 -2.95 10.96
N LEU A 589 24.71 -2.83 10.41
CA LEU A 589 24.47 -2.50 9.00
C LEU A 589 25.00 -1.10 8.63
N SER A 590 24.87 -0.14 9.54
CA SER A 590 25.32 1.24 9.29
C SER A 590 26.84 1.37 9.31
N ALA A 591 27.54 0.47 10.01
CA ALA A 591 28.99 0.45 10.09
C ALA A 591 29.65 -0.17 8.86
N SER A 592 28.94 -1.07 8.15
CA SER A 592 29.48 -1.81 7.01
C SER A 592 29.34 -1.11 5.67
N SER A 593 28.58 -0.01 5.57
CA SER A 593 28.55 0.78 4.34
C SER A 593 29.98 1.22 4.04
N PRO A 594 30.58 0.75 2.92
CA PRO A 594 31.93 1.15 2.57
C PRO A 594 31.88 2.66 2.45
N LYS A 595 32.44 3.37 3.43
CA LYS A 595 32.81 4.76 3.24
C LYS A 595 33.58 4.72 1.95
N ALA A 596 33.01 5.31 0.89
CA ALA A 596 33.65 5.36 -0.40
C ALA A 596 35.09 5.79 -0.10
N THR A 597 36.02 4.84 -0.24
CA THR A 597 37.44 5.09 -0.07
C THR A 597 37.76 5.93 -1.29
N GLY A 598 37.39 7.20 -1.21
CA GLY A 598 37.85 8.23 -2.10
C GLY A 598 39.35 8.13 -1.98
N GLN A 599 39.97 7.75 -3.11
CA GLN A 599 41.36 7.96 -3.44
C GLN A 599 42.14 8.55 -2.26
N GLU A 600 42.80 7.69 -1.50
CA GLU A 600 44.02 8.11 -0.82
C GLU A 600 44.92 8.66 -1.93
N ASN A 601 44.92 9.99 -2.07
CA ASN A 601 45.93 10.68 -2.81
C ASN A 601 47.25 10.26 -2.17
N ASN A 602 48.01 9.44 -2.92
CA ASN A 602 49.42 9.22 -2.72
C ASN A 602 50.16 10.57 -2.70
N CYS A 603 50.16 11.25 -1.56
CA CYS A 603 51.22 12.20 -1.24
C CYS A 603 52.43 11.37 -0.84
N SER A 604 53.23 11.01 -1.84
CA SER A 604 54.62 10.60 -1.64
C SER A 604 55.35 11.72 -0.87
N PRO A 605 56.18 11.39 0.12
CA PRO A 605 57.05 12.36 0.76
C PRO A 605 58.23 12.64 -0.18
N SER A 606 58.05 13.53 -1.15
CA SER A 606 59.17 14.12 -1.88
C SER A 606 59.79 15.20 -1.00
N ALA A 607 61.00 14.88 -0.53
CA ALA A 607 62.08 15.74 -0.08
C ALA A 607 61.93 17.25 -0.34
N CYS A 608 62.24 18.02 0.70
CA CYS A 608 62.85 19.34 0.56
C CYS A 608 64.08 19.42 1.49
N PRO A 609 65.11 20.20 1.10
CA PRO A 609 66.50 20.11 1.58
C PRO A 609 66.75 20.61 3.00
#